data_AF-A0A5N5X3F7-F1
#
_entry.id   AF-A0A5N5X3F7-F1
#
_cell.length_a   1.000
_cell.length_b   1.000
_cell.length_c   1.000
_cell.angle_alpha   90.00
_cell.angle_beta   90.00
_cell.angle_gamma   90.00
#
_symmetry.space_group_name_H-M   'P 1'
#
loop_
_entity.id
_entity.type
_entity.pdbx_description
1 polymer ?
#
loop_
_entity_poly.entity_id
_entity_poly.type
_entity_poly.pdbx_seq_one_letter_code
_entity_poly.pdbx_strand_id
1 'polypeptide(L)'
;MNTHCNSSLIVHINEGQSPKLVKEPLPVPSPGTGQAHASVVQSFGNNVFGDGAVLGCDFSTAYCLIDQRTSFKVPANLSRKQASTDPLAAATAWLAMFSPDNAKLVRSYGANQSNPNIYHVFGTAGNQRSSPTASRVFDNREGNVCTVRPGKAHTEGVTENTLVTDVLIWTPSLKDYRYGKFHWPGEDHDLASELFEKLGAWLEKGTIKPNTTKVLPGLSAVPNRFQGYRNRKISAYKIVYQI
;
A
#
# COMPACT_ATOMS: atom_id res chain seq x y z
N MET A 1 29.13 -23.98 -6.20
CA MET A 1 28.50 -22.96 -5.32
C MET A 1 26.99 -23.21 -5.39
N ASN A 2 26.35 -23.63 -4.30
CA ASN A 2 24.90 -23.82 -4.28
C ASN A 2 24.24 -22.44 -4.27
N THR A 3 23.65 -22.03 -5.38
CA THR A 3 22.73 -20.89 -5.42
C THR A 3 21.51 -21.26 -4.57
N HIS A 4 21.39 -20.66 -3.39
CA HIS A 4 20.21 -20.83 -2.56
C HIS A 4 19.02 -20.20 -3.30
N CYS A 5 18.09 -21.04 -3.75
CA CYS A 5 16.83 -20.60 -4.37
C CYS A 5 15.70 -20.62 -3.34
N ASN A 6 14.77 -19.68 -3.45
CA ASN A 6 13.56 -19.61 -2.65
C ASN A 6 12.31 -19.94 -3.48
N SER A 7 11.25 -20.39 -2.80
CA SER A 7 9.95 -20.52 -3.45
C SER A 7 9.28 -19.15 -3.56
N SER A 8 8.90 -18.77 -4.78
CA SER A 8 8.21 -17.52 -5.10
C SER A 8 6.95 -17.80 -5.91
N LEU A 9 5.93 -16.95 -5.77
CA LEU A 9 4.80 -16.91 -6.72
C LEU A 9 5.09 -15.90 -7.83
N ILE A 10 5.07 -16.36 -9.08
CA ILE A 10 5.33 -15.58 -10.29
C ILE A 10 4.05 -15.49 -11.11
N VAL A 11 3.81 -14.32 -11.71
CA VAL A 11 2.72 -14.12 -12.66
C VAL A 11 3.18 -14.54 -14.05
N HIS A 12 2.44 -15.46 -14.67
CA HIS A 12 2.59 -15.84 -16.07
C HIS A 12 1.38 -15.41 -16.89
N ILE A 13 1.62 -14.84 -18.06
CA ILE A 13 0.62 -14.35 -18.99
C ILE A 13 0.92 -14.91 -20.37
N ASN A 14 0.12 -15.88 -20.79
CA ASN A 14 0.15 -16.36 -22.16
C ASN A 14 -0.80 -15.50 -23.02
N GLU A 15 -0.47 -15.29 -24.29
CA GLU A 15 -1.33 -14.57 -25.23
C GLU A 15 -2.76 -15.12 -25.23
N GLY A 16 -3.74 -14.23 -25.10
CA GLY A 16 -5.17 -14.57 -25.06
C GLY A 16 -5.64 -15.25 -23.77
N GLN A 17 -4.79 -15.45 -22.75
CA GLN A 17 -5.16 -16.08 -21.48
C GLN A 17 -5.18 -15.09 -20.32
N SER A 18 -6.00 -15.41 -19.31
CA SER A 18 -5.96 -14.71 -18.02
C SER A 18 -4.62 -15.00 -17.29
N PRO A 19 -4.02 -14.02 -16.60
CA PRO A 19 -2.79 -14.24 -15.83
C PRO A 19 -2.93 -15.38 -14.81
N LYS A 20 -1.88 -16.19 -14.68
CA LYS A 20 -1.79 -17.32 -13.74
C LYS A 20 -0.68 -17.11 -12.72
N LEU A 21 -0.93 -17.52 -11.48
CA LEU A 21 0.09 -17.57 -10.43
C LEU A 21 0.73 -18.95 -10.41
N VAL A 22 2.04 -19.01 -10.63
CA VAL A 22 2.82 -20.26 -10.63
C VAL A 22 3.88 -20.19 -9.55
N LYS A 23 4.07 -21.28 -8.82
CA LYS A 23 5.11 -21.38 -7.79
C LYS A 23 6.41 -21.85 -8.44
N GLU A 24 7.45 -21.04 -8.38
CA GLU A 24 8.75 -21.31 -9.02
C GLU A 24 9.92 -20.97 -8.10
N PRO A 25 11.07 -21.66 -8.27
CA PRO A 25 12.29 -21.33 -7.55
C PRO A 25 12.95 -20.09 -8.16
N LEU A 26 13.27 -19.09 -7.33
CA LEU A 26 14.07 -17.93 -7.72
C LEU A 26 15.35 -17.83 -6.89
N PRO A 27 16.48 -17.38 -7.48
CA PRO A 27 17.69 -17.12 -6.70
C PRO A 27 17.44 -16.09 -5.60
N VAL A 28 17.95 -16.34 -4.39
CA VAL A 28 17.90 -15.34 -3.31
C VAL A 28 18.85 -14.19 -3.67
N PRO A 29 18.37 -12.94 -3.73
CA PRO A 29 19.22 -11.81 -4.06
C PRO A 29 20.14 -11.47 -2.88
N SER A 30 21.37 -11.05 -3.17
CA SER A 30 22.30 -10.50 -2.17
C SER A 30 22.01 -9.02 -1.95
N PRO A 31 21.82 -8.54 -0.70
CA PRO A 31 21.62 -7.12 -0.45
C PRO A 31 22.85 -6.30 -0.80
N GLY A 32 22.67 -5.21 -1.53
CA GLY A 32 23.67 -4.15 -1.69
C GLY A 32 23.65 -3.14 -0.53
N THR A 33 24.47 -2.10 -0.64
CA THR A 33 24.49 -0.99 0.33
C THR A 33 23.12 -0.35 0.48
N GLY A 34 22.62 -0.23 1.71
CA GLY A 34 21.30 0.34 2.02
C GLY A 34 20.11 -0.58 1.75
N GLN A 35 20.35 -1.84 1.40
CA GLN A 35 19.28 -2.83 1.18
C GLN A 35 19.22 -3.85 2.32
N ALA A 36 18.01 -4.31 2.63
CA ALA A 36 17.75 -5.36 3.61
C ALA A 36 16.85 -6.46 3.01
N HIS A 37 16.93 -7.68 3.55
CA HIS A 37 15.97 -8.73 3.22
C HIS A 37 14.64 -8.53 3.96
N ALA A 38 13.54 -8.70 3.26
CA ALA A 38 12.20 -8.75 3.85
C ALA A 38 11.33 -9.85 3.22
N SER A 39 10.26 -10.20 3.92
CA SER A 39 9.18 -11.05 3.40
C SER A 39 7.92 -10.18 3.31
N VAL A 40 7.36 -10.02 2.11
CA VAL A 40 6.22 -9.13 1.85
C VAL A 40 5.11 -9.92 1.17
N VAL A 41 3.84 -9.66 1.53
CA VAL A 41 2.68 -10.20 0.82
C VAL A 41 1.53 -9.23 0.65
N GLN A 42 1.22 -8.75 -0.59
CA GLN A 42 -0.12 -8.25 -0.94
C GLN A 42 -0.42 -7.86 -2.43
N SER A 43 -1.51 -8.39 -3.00
CA SER A 43 -2.41 -7.82 -4.06
C SER A 43 -2.23 -8.01 -5.59
N PHE A 44 -2.66 -9.19 -6.09
CA PHE A 44 -3.02 -9.40 -7.51
C PHE A 44 -4.40 -8.80 -7.90
N GLY A 45 -4.39 -7.85 -8.84
CA GLY A 45 -5.58 -7.39 -9.58
C GLY A 45 -5.23 -6.63 -10.87
N ASN A 46 -6.03 -6.80 -11.92
CA ASN A 46 -6.03 -6.03 -13.19
C ASN A 46 -4.81 -6.16 -14.12
N ASN A 47 -3.98 -7.19 -13.99
CA ASN A 47 -2.82 -7.39 -14.87
C ASN A 47 -1.91 -6.15 -14.97
N VAL A 48 -1.64 -5.51 -13.83
CA VAL A 48 -1.01 -4.19 -13.81
C VAL A 48 0.48 -4.23 -14.21
N PHE A 49 1.12 -5.40 -14.15
CA PHE A 49 2.58 -5.52 -14.18
C PHE A 49 3.16 -6.43 -15.27
N GLY A 50 2.32 -7.17 -16.01
CA GLY A 50 2.77 -8.00 -17.13
C GLY A 50 3.34 -9.37 -16.74
N ASP A 51 3.87 -10.07 -17.75
CA ASP A 51 4.40 -11.43 -17.67
C ASP A 51 5.77 -11.48 -16.99
N GLY A 52 6.05 -12.56 -16.25
CA GLY A 52 7.32 -12.74 -15.51
C GLY A 52 7.50 -11.80 -14.31
N ALA A 53 6.47 -11.04 -13.96
CA ALA A 53 6.57 -10.03 -12.94
C ALA A 53 6.70 -10.67 -11.55
N VAL A 54 7.84 -10.42 -10.90
CA VAL A 54 8.12 -10.77 -9.50
C VAL A 54 7.94 -9.49 -8.69
N LEU A 55 6.74 -9.29 -8.17
CA LEU A 55 6.23 -7.95 -7.94
C LEU A 55 6.69 -7.34 -6.59
N GLY A 56 7.46 -6.24 -6.64
CA GLY A 56 7.63 -5.22 -5.58
C GLY A 56 6.33 -4.94 -4.84
N CYS A 57 6.22 -4.74 -3.52
CA CYS A 57 4.92 -4.49 -2.80
C CYS A 57 3.77 -5.52 -2.98
N ASP A 58 3.92 -6.50 -3.87
CA ASP A 58 2.97 -7.51 -4.37
C ASP A 58 3.55 -8.93 -4.24
N PHE A 59 4.68 -9.07 -3.54
CA PHE A 59 5.40 -10.33 -3.49
C PHE A 59 4.58 -11.42 -2.82
N SER A 60 4.85 -12.67 -3.12
CA SER A 60 4.68 -13.73 -2.13
C SER A 60 5.91 -14.59 -2.26
N THR A 61 7.02 -14.07 -1.74
CA THR A 61 8.35 -14.65 -1.80
C THR A 61 8.95 -14.70 -0.41
N ALA A 62 9.80 -15.69 -0.15
CA ALA A 62 10.49 -15.80 1.13
C ALA A 62 11.46 -14.64 1.37
N TYR A 63 12.04 -14.06 0.31
CA TYR A 63 13.06 -13.00 0.38
C TYR A 63 12.90 -11.98 -0.75
N CYS A 64 12.77 -10.71 -0.42
CA CYS A 64 12.92 -9.57 -1.33
C CYS A 64 13.92 -8.55 -0.74
N LEU A 65 14.48 -7.71 -1.60
CA LEU A 65 15.30 -6.58 -1.17
C LEU A 65 14.41 -5.35 -0.98
N ILE A 66 14.53 -4.72 0.18
CA ILE A 66 13.87 -3.45 0.50
C ILE A 66 14.91 -2.41 0.85
N ASP A 67 14.58 -1.15 0.62
CA ASP A 67 15.37 -0.03 1.10
C ASP A 67 15.28 0.04 2.63
N GLN A 68 16.43 0.11 3.28
CA GLN A 68 16.53 0.21 4.73
C GLN A 68 15.78 1.43 5.29
N ARG A 69 15.75 2.56 4.56
CA ARG A 69 15.08 3.79 5.00
C ARG A 69 13.56 3.68 5.02
N THR A 70 12.99 2.76 4.22
CA THR A 70 11.55 2.46 4.21
C THR A 70 11.25 1.15 4.95
N SER A 71 12.10 0.82 5.92
CA SER A 71 11.99 -0.36 6.78
C SER A 71 12.03 0.04 8.25
N PHE A 72 11.50 -0.82 9.12
CA PHE A 72 11.59 -0.60 10.56
C PHE A 72 11.94 -1.91 11.27
N LYS A 73 12.62 -1.78 12.42
CA LYS A 73 12.87 -2.90 13.31
C LYS A 73 11.58 -3.29 14.03
N VAL A 74 11.18 -4.56 13.93
CA VAL A 74 10.01 -5.08 14.64
C VAL A 74 10.23 -4.94 16.16
N PRO A 75 9.33 -4.24 16.88
CA PRO A 75 9.38 -4.12 18.33
C PRO A 75 9.34 -5.47 19.04
N ALA A 76 10.01 -5.60 20.18
CA ALA A 76 10.10 -6.86 20.92
C ALA A 76 8.74 -7.36 21.44
N ASN A 77 7.79 -6.45 21.67
CA ASN A 77 6.43 -6.76 22.11
C ASN A 77 5.47 -7.13 20.97
N LEU A 78 5.94 -7.20 19.71
CA LEU A 78 5.12 -7.57 18.56
C LEU A 78 5.65 -8.81 17.83
N SER A 79 4.73 -9.67 17.40
CA SER A 79 5.09 -10.72 16.45
C SER A 79 5.34 -10.13 15.06
N ARG A 80 6.19 -10.78 14.26
CA ARG A 80 6.38 -10.44 12.84
C ARG A 80 5.07 -10.42 12.06
N LYS A 81 4.13 -11.29 12.44
CA LYS A 81 2.80 -11.38 11.81
C LYS A 81 1.98 -10.12 12.04
N GLN A 82 1.98 -9.61 13.28
CA GLN A 82 1.32 -8.34 13.61
C GLN A 82 2.00 -7.17 12.89
N ALA A 83 3.32 -7.06 13.02
CA ALA A 83 4.07 -5.96 12.41
C ALA A 83 3.96 -5.93 10.87
N SER A 84 3.79 -7.08 10.22
CA SER A 84 3.60 -7.15 8.75
C SER A 84 2.31 -6.47 8.27
N THR A 85 1.37 -6.18 9.17
CA THR A 85 0.10 -5.53 8.79
C THR A 85 0.22 -4.03 8.60
N ASP A 86 1.28 -3.41 9.09
CA ASP A 86 1.37 -1.95 9.20
C ASP A 86 2.06 -1.26 8.02
N PRO A 87 3.24 -1.71 7.50
CA PRO A 87 4.03 -0.91 6.55
C PRO A 87 3.23 -0.31 5.40
N LEU A 88 2.50 -1.15 4.66
CA LEU A 88 1.72 -0.72 3.49
C LEU A 88 0.57 0.22 3.88
N ALA A 89 -0.16 -0.10 4.96
CA ALA A 89 -1.31 0.69 5.36
C ALA A 89 -0.90 2.05 5.95
N ALA A 90 0.12 2.04 6.82
CA ALA A 90 0.66 3.24 7.43
C ALA A 90 1.25 4.17 6.38
N ALA A 91 2.07 3.65 5.45
CA ALA A 91 2.65 4.47 4.38
C ALA A 91 1.57 5.02 3.44
N THR A 92 0.56 4.23 3.06
CA THR A 92 -0.54 4.75 2.22
C THR A 92 -1.30 5.89 2.93
N ALA A 93 -1.63 5.73 4.21
CA ALA A 93 -2.32 6.75 4.99
C ALA A 93 -1.44 8.00 5.20
N TRP A 94 -0.14 7.80 5.44
CA TRP A 94 0.83 8.88 5.63
C TRP A 94 0.95 9.74 4.37
N LEU A 95 1.14 9.14 3.20
CA LEU A 95 1.20 9.86 1.92
C LEU A 95 -0.12 10.56 1.58
N ALA A 96 -1.25 9.89 1.82
CA ALA A 96 -2.57 10.48 1.61
C ALA A 96 -2.80 11.75 2.44
N MET A 97 -2.16 11.87 3.60
CA MET A 97 -2.26 13.04 4.48
C MET A 97 -1.17 14.08 4.21
N PHE A 98 0.06 13.64 3.95
CA PHE A 98 1.25 14.49 4.07
C PHE A 98 1.99 14.75 2.75
N SER A 99 1.69 14.03 1.66
CA SER A 99 2.26 14.37 0.35
C SER A 99 1.90 15.80 -0.03
N PRO A 100 2.78 16.54 -0.75
CA PRO A 100 2.66 17.99 -0.92
C PRO A 100 1.27 18.46 -1.35
N ASP A 101 0.64 17.79 -2.32
CA ASP A 101 -0.69 18.16 -2.81
C ASP A 101 -1.82 17.89 -1.81
N ASN A 102 -1.66 16.90 -0.94
CA ASN A 102 -2.61 16.59 0.12
C ASN A 102 -2.47 17.54 1.31
N ALA A 103 -1.23 17.85 1.67
CA ALA A 103 -0.91 18.62 2.85
C ALA A 103 -1.23 20.12 2.70
N LYS A 104 -1.30 20.66 1.48
CA LYS A 104 -1.59 22.09 1.22
C LYS A 104 -2.82 22.59 1.98
N LEU A 105 -3.96 21.92 1.83
CA LEU A 105 -5.21 22.31 2.52
C LEU A 105 -5.18 21.97 4.01
N VAL A 106 -4.64 20.80 4.39
CA VAL A 106 -4.53 20.43 5.81
C VAL A 106 -3.68 21.44 6.59
N ARG A 107 -2.61 21.96 5.98
CA ARG A 107 -1.73 22.98 6.57
C ARG A 107 -2.36 24.38 6.54
N SER A 108 -3.12 24.74 5.50
CA SER A 108 -3.72 26.08 5.37
C SER A 108 -4.79 26.38 6.42
N TYR A 109 -5.58 25.38 6.81
CA TYR A 109 -6.61 25.57 7.85
C TYR A 109 -6.05 25.57 9.28
N GLY A 110 -4.75 25.30 9.43
CA GLY A 110 -4.08 25.06 10.71
C GLY A 110 -4.61 23.76 11.33
N ALA A 111 -3.71 22.90 11.81
CA ALA A 111 -4.09 21.72 12.61
C ALA A 111 -4.59 22.18 13.99
N ASN A 112 -5.67 22.95 14.03
CA ASN A 112 -6.24 23.52 15.23
C ASN A 112 -7.33 22.56 15.71
N GLN A 113 -7.07 21.87 16.82
CA GLN A 113 -7.99 20.85 17.39
C GLN A 113 -9.39 21.40 17.73
N SER A 114 -9.56 22.72 17.72
CA SER A 114 -10.81 23.44 17.97
C SER A 114 -11.67 23.64 16.73
N ASN A 115 -11.21 23.31 15.52
CA ASN A 115 -12.00 23.45 14.31
C ASN A 115 -12.78 22.14 14.02
N PRO A 116 -14.11 22.10 14.21
CA PRO A 116 -14.90 20.88 14.04
C PRO A 116 -15.09 20.49 12.56
N ASN A 117 -14.64 21.35 11.65
CA ASN A 117 -14.86 21.20 10.23
C ASN A 117 -13.87 20.21 9.60
N ILE A 118 -14.40 19.33 8.75
CA ILE A 118 -13.59 18.44 7.92
C ILE A 118 -13.24 19.18 6.62
N TYR A 119 -11.97 19.07 6.21
CA TYR A 119 -11.42 19.68 4.98
C TYR A 119 -10.63 18.70 4.12
N HIS A 120 -10.38 17.49 4.64
CA HIS A 120 -9.67 16.45 3.93
C HIS A 120 -10.33 15.09 4.23
N VAL A 121 -10.60 14.32 3.19
CA VAL A 121 -11.14 12.96 3.29
C VAL A 121 -10.24 12.01 2.52
N PHE A 122 -9.74 10.99 3.22
CA PHE A 122 -9.02 9.90 2.59
C PHE A 122 -9.96 8.73 2.24
N GLY A 123 -10.29 8.60 0.95
CA GLY A 123 -11.26 7.65 0.41
C GLY A 123 -10.63 6.32 -0.03
N THR A 124 -10.87 5.26 0.74
CA THR A 124 -10.33 3.91 0.45
C THR A 124 -11.36 2.91 -0.09
N ALA A 125 -12.66 3.24 -0.06
CA ALA A 125 -13.71 2.36 -0.58
C ALA A 125 -13.64 2.24 -2.11
N GLY A 126 -13.41 3.38 -2.78
CA GLY A 126 -13.23 3.49 -4.23
C GLY A 126 -14.34 2.83 -5.04
N ASN A 127 -15.57 3.25 -4.78
CA ASN A 127 -16.73 2.98 -5.61
C ASN A 127 -17.34 4.30 -6.09
N GLN A 128 -18.18 4.26 -7.13
CA GLN A 128 -18.75 5.45 -7.78
C GLN A 128 -19.52 6.40 -6.83
N ARG A 129 -19.96 5.92 -5.65
CA ARG A 129 -20.75 6.73 -4.70
C ARG A 129 -19.92 7.29 -3.55
N SER A 130 -18.78 6.65 -3.22
CA SER A 130 -18.05 7.01 -2.00
C SER A 130 -17.45 8.40 -2.08
N SER A 131 -16.80 8.76 -3.19
CA SER A 131 -16.13 10.05 -3.34
C SER A 131 -17.13 11.21 -3.44
N PRO A 132 -18.22 11.12 -4.23
CA PRO A 132 -19.28 12.13 -4.23
C PRO A 132 -19.97 12.31 -2.88
N THR A 133 -20.19 11.23 -2.13
CA THR A 133 -20.78 11.33 -0.79
C THR A 133 -19.80 11.99 0.18
N ALA A 134 -18.53 11.62 0.10
CA ALA A 134 -17.45 12.16 0.91
C ALA A 134 -17.12 13.63 0.60
N SER A 135 -17.47 14.16 -0.57
CA SER A 135 -17.21 15.57 -0.86
C SER A 135 -18.25 16.50 -0.21
N ARG A 136 -19.46 15.99 0.07
CA ARG A 136 -20.57 16.79 0.64
C ARG A 136 -20.30 17.30 2.04
N VAL A 137 -19.38 16.69 2.78
CA VAL A 137 -18.99 17.15 4.12
C VAL A 137 -18.30 18.51 4.09
N PHE A 138 -17.76 18.94 2.95
CA PHE A 138 -17.21 20.28 2.80
C PHE A 138 -18.30 21.35 2.69
N ASP A 139 -19.54 20.97 2.37
CA ASP A 139 -20.64 21.90 2.09
C ASP A 139 -20.20 22.94 1.04
N ASN A 140 -20.25 24.24 1.35
CA ASN A 140 -19.85 25.30 0.44
C ASN A 140 -18.35 25.66 0.55
N ARG A 141 -17.56 24.93 1.35
CA ARG A 141 -16.13 25.21 1.60
C ARG A 141 -15.24 24.44 0.63
N GLU A 142 -14.01 24.91 0.47
CA GLU A 142 -12.97 24.12 -0.18
C GLU A 142 -12.60 22.90 0.67
N GLY A 143 -12.36 21.77 0.00
CA GLY A 143 -11.89 20.55 0.64
C GLY A 143 -11.19 19.63 -0.35
N ASN A 144 -10.55 18.59 0.17
CA ASN A 144 -9.84 17.60 -0.64
C ASN A 144 -10.34 16.17 -0.38
N VAL A 145 -10.65 15.44 -1.45
CA VAL A 145 -10.81 13.98 -1.42
C VAL A 145 -9.56 13.35 -2.04
N CYS A 146 -8.77 12.67 -1.22
CA CYS A 146 -7.66 11.84 -1.67
C CYS A 146 -8.13 10.40 -1.87
N THR A 147 -7.94 9.84 -3.07
CA THR A 147 -8.34 8.46 -3.38
C THR A 147 -7.14 7.53 -3.57
N VAL A 148 -7.31 6.25 -3.21
CA VAL A 148 -6.32 5.19 -3.52
C VAL A 148 -6.50 4.61 -4.93
N ARG A 149 -7.46 5.11 -5.72
CA ARG A 149 -7.79 4.56 -7.03
C ARG A 149 -6.87 5.13 -8.11
N PRO A 150 -6.19 4.28 -8.91
CA PRO A 150 -5.36 4.74 -10.01
C PRO A 150 -6.13 5.67 -10.94
N GLY A 151 -5.53 6.81 -11.29
CA GLY A 151 -6.11 7.75 -12.23
C GLY A 151 -7.37 8.45 -11.73
N LYS A 152 -7.57 8.52 -10.41
CA LYS A 152 -8.75 9.14 -9.78
C LYS A 152 -10.08 8.52 -10.22
N ALA A 153 -10.08 7.22 -10.53
CA ALA A 153 -11.31 6.53 -10.92
C ALA A 153 -12.37 6.63 -9.81
N HIS A 154 -13.65 6.73 -10.21
CA HIS A 154 -14.79 6.80 -9.29
C HIS A 154 -14.85 8.10 -8.46
N THR A 155 -14.42 9.21 -9.05
CA THR A 155 -14.55 10.55 -8.47
C THR A 155 -15.46 11.46 -9.30
N GLU A 156 -16.20 10.89 -10.26
CA GLU A 156 -17.21 11.63 -11.01
C GLU A 156 -18.34 12.07 -10.06
N GLY A 157 -18.73 13.35 -10.14
CA GLY A 157 -19.81 13.91 -9.31
C GLY A 157 -19.40 14.35 -7.90
N VAL A 158 -18.09 14.48 -7.61
CA VAL A 158 -17.65 15.28 -6.46
C VAL A 158 -18.13 16.73 -6.60
N THR A 159 -18.36 17.40 -5.48
CA THR A 159 -18.79 18.80 -5.42
C THR A 159 -17.76 19.74 -6.03
N GLU A 160 -18.20 20.85 -6.61
CA GLU A 160 -17.34 21.77 -7.39
C GLU A 160 -16.16 22.33 -6.59
N ASN A 161 -16.34 22.58 -5.28
CA ASN A 161 -15.30 23.09 -4.38
C ASN A 161 -14.35 22.00 -3.85
N THR A 162 -14.32 20.83 -4.50
CA THR A 162 -13.51 19.68 -4.05
C THR A 162 -12.31 19.45 -4.96
N LEU A 163 -11.12 19.63 -4.40
CA LEU A 163 -9.90 19.12 -4.99
C LEU A 163 -9.91 17.59 -4.92
N VAL A 164 -9.57 16.93 -6.03
CA VAL A 164 -9.38 15.47 -6.05
C VAL A 164 -7.92 15.17 -6.27
N THR A 165 -7.31 14.51 -5.30
CA THR A 165 -5.95 13.96 -5.38
C THR A 165 -5.99 12.44 -5.33
N ASP A 166 -4.86 11.81 -5.63
CA ASP A 166 -4.68 10.37 -5.50
C ASP A 166 -3.36 10.06 -4.81
N VAL A 167 -3.30 8.89 -4.18
CA VAL A 167 -2.09 8.36 -3.56
C VAL A 167 -1.76 7.02 -4.20
N LEU A 168 -0.47 6.85 -4.52
CA LEU A 168 0.05 5.60 -5.01
C LEU A 168 1.26 5.20 -4.18
N ILE A 169 1.17 4.05 -3.51
CA ILE A 169 2.18 3.58 -2.56
C ILE A 169 3.55 3.25 -3.17
N TRP A 170 3.69 3.41 -4.48
CA TRP A 170 4.93 3.21 -5.23
C TRP A 170 5.78 4.46 -5.32
N THR A 171 5.21 5.64 -5.06
CA THR A 171 5.95 6.91 -5.06
C THR A 171 7.07 7.03 -4.01
N PRO A 172 7.05 6.28 -2.89
CA PRO A 172 8.22 6.13 -2.04
C PRO A 172 9.37 5.37 -2.68
N SER A 173 9.17 4.70 -3.82
CA SER A 173 10.28 4.10 -4.54
C SER A 173 11.11 5.22 -5.16
N LEU A 174 12.44 5.11 -5.12
CA LEU A 174 13.38 6.02 -5.79
C LEU A 174 13.28 5.98 -7.34
N LYS A 175 12.18 5.47 -7.88
CA LYS A 175 11.92 5.28 -9.30
C LYS A 175 10.53 5.77 -9.63
N ASP A 176 10.45 6.52 -10.72
CA ASP A 176 9.19 6.88 -11.33
C ASP A 176 8.37 5.64 -11.66
N TYR A 177 7.06 5.73 -11.41
CA TYR A 177 6.13 4.68 -11.72
C TYR A 177 5.18 5.13 -12.83
N ARG A 178 4.96 4.24 -13.81
CA ARG A 178 4.02 4.46 -14.92
C ARG A 178 3.04 3.31 -15.01
N TYR A 179 1.76 3.64 -15.16
CA TYR A 179 0.69 2.68 -15.41
C TYR A 179 -0.19 3.15 -16.56
N GLY A 180 -0.06 2.52 -17.73
CA GLY A 180 -0.70 3.01 -18.95
C GLY A 180 -0.30 4.45 -19.23
N LYS A 181 -1.27 5.37 -19.29
CA LYS A 181 -1.04 6.81 -19.48
C LYS A 181 -0.71 7.58 -18.19
N PHE A 182 -0.82 6.93 -17.03
CA PHE A 182 -0.60 7.58 -15.74
C PHE A 182 0.87 7.51 -15.33
N HIS A 183 1.35 8.57 -14.67
CA HIS A 183 2.73 8.72 -14.23
C HIS A 183 2.73 9.31 -12.82
N TRP A 184 3.52 8.71 -11.95
CA TRP A 184 3.78 9.21 -10.61
C TRP A 184 5.30 9.30 -10.40
N PRO A 185 5.81 10.48 -10.00
CA PRO A 185 7.23 10.67 -9.76
C PRO A 185 7.67 9.97 -8.47
N GLY A 186 8.92 9.51 -8.42
CA GLY A 186 9.53 8.86 -7.24
C GLY A 186 9.95 9.83 -6.14
N GLU A 187 9.09 10.79 -5.77
CA GLU A 187 9.45 11.94 -4.92
C GLU A 187 9.04 11.77 -3.44
N ASP A 188 8.23 10.77 -3.11
CA ASP A 188 7.70 10.58 -1.75
C ASP A 188 8.64 9.74 -0.85
N HIS A 189 9.86 9.42 -1.31
CA HIS A 189 10.80 8.56 -0.58
C HIS A 189 11.19 9.12 0.78
N ASP A 190 11.59 10.39 0.84
CA ASP A 190 11.99 11.02 2.10
C ASP A 190 10.81 11.12 3.07
N LEU A 191 9.61 11.46 2.56
CA LEU A 191 8.39 11.52 3.37
C LEU A 191 8.01 10.15 3.95
N ALA A 192 8.15 9.08 3.17
CA ALA A 192 7.94 7.73 3.66
C ALA A 192 9.03 7.33 4.67
N SER A 193 10.29 7.72 4.43
CA SER A 193 11.39 7.44 5.35
C SER A 193 11.13 8.04 6.74
N GLU A 194 10.61 9.26 6.82
CA GLU A 194 10.20 9.89 8.08
C GLU A 194 9.15 9.08 8.86
N LEU A 195 8.21 8.45 8.16
CA LEU A 195 7.24 7.54 8.78
C LEU A 195 7.97 6.32 9.35
N PHE A 196 8.81 5.67 8.55
CA PHE A 196 9.46 4.41 8.93
C PHE A 196 10.45 4.57 10.08
N GLU A 197 11.10 5.73 10.20
CA GLU A 197 11.90 6.11 11.36
C GLU A 197 11.10 6.11 12.68
N LYS A 198 9.82 6.50 12.62
CA LYS A 198 8.93 6.64 13.79
C LYS A 198 8.05 5.41 14.03
N LEU A 199 7.75 4.65 13.00
CA LEU A 199 6.74 3.59 13.01
C LEU A 199 7.03 2.51 14.06
N GLY A 200 8.29 2.08 14.20
CA GLY A 200 8.68 1.09 15.21
C GLY A 200 8.34 1.53 16.63
N ALA A 201 8.70 2.76 17.00
CA ALA A 201 8.42 3.31 18.33
C ALA A 201 6.92 3.54 18.57
N TRP A 202 6.17 3.98 17.55
CA TRP A 202 4.72 4.13 17.65
C TRP A 202 3.99 2.81 17.82
N LEU A 203 4.46 1.75 17.17
CA LEU A 203 3.97 0.38 17.35
C LEU A 203 4.29 -0.16 18.74
N GLU A 204 5.52 0.06 19.22
CA GLU A 204 5.95 -0.39 20.55
C GLU A 204 5.11 0.26 21.67
N LYS A 205 4.86 1.57 21.56
CA LYS A 205 4.04 2.34 22.51
C LYS A 205 2.53 2.09 22.36
N GLY A 206 2.10 1.50 21.26
CA GLY A 206 0.68 1.31 20.94
C GLY A 206 -0.04 2.58 20.48
N THR A 207 0.69 3.61 20.06
CA THR A 207 0.15 4.79 19.36
C THR A 207 -0.49 4.37 18.03
N ILE A 208 0.20 3.48 17.31
CA ILE A 208 -0.36 2.74 16.18
C ILE A 208 -0.55 1.30 16.65
N LYS A 209 -1.71 0.72 16.36
CA LYS A 209 -2.01 -0.68 16.70
C LYS A 209 -2.09 -1.51 15.43
N PRO A 210 -1.37 -2.64 15.36
CA PRO A 210 -1.50 -3.58 14.26
C PRO A 210 -2.95 -4.01 14.03
N ASN A 211 -3.29 -4.29 12.78
CA ASN A 211 -4.59 -4.87 12.46
C ASN A 211 -4.69 -6.31 12.99
N THR A 212 -5.92 -6.76 13.25
CA THR A 212 -6.21 -8.16 13.50
C THR A 212 -5.69 -9.02 12.34
N THR A 213 -4.96 -10.08 12.66
CA THR A 213 -4.35 -10.95 11.64
C THR A 213 -5.15 -12.23 11.45
N LYS A 214 -5.33 -12.64 10.19
CA LYS A 214 -5.73 -13.99 9.81
C LYS A 214 -4.57 -14.68 9.13
N VAL A 215 -3.86 -15.51 9.90
CA VAL A 215 -2.64 -16.18 9.46
C VAL A 215 -2.98 -17.43 8.65
N LEU A 216 -2.28 -17.64 7.54
CA LEU A 216 -2.46 -18.79 6.66
C LEU A 216 -1.12 -19.44 6.33
N PRO A 217 -1.06 -20.78 6.20
CA PRO A 217 0.18 -21.47 5.90
C PRO A 217 0.49 -21.41 4.41
N GLY A 218 1.71 -20.97 4.10
CA GLY A 218 2.34 -21.10 2.79
C GLY A 218 1.70 -20.30 1.65
N LEU A 219 2.37 -20.36 0.51
CA LEU A 219 2.00 -19.65 -0.71
C LEU A 219 0.78 -20.26 -1.43
N SER A 220 0.47 -21.54 -1.19
CA SER A 220 -0.66 -22.22 -1.84
C SER A 220 -2.03 -21.65 -1.44
N ALA A 221 -2.12 -20.98 -0.29
CA ALA A 221 -3.36 -20.34 0.14
C ALA A 221 -3.68 -19.03 -0.62
N VAL A 222 -2.70 -18.43 -1.28
CA VAL A 222 -2.79 -17.08 -1.88
C VAL A 222 -3.92 -16.95 -2.91
N PRO A 223 -4.05 -17.83 -3.93
CA PRO A 223 -5.10 -17.67 -4.95
C PRO A 223 -6.52 -17.69 -4.38
N ASN A 224 -6.81 -18.65 -3.49
CA ASN A 224 -8.13 -18.81 -2.88
C ASN A 224 -8.52 -17.60 -2.02
N ARG A 225 -7.56 -16.92 -1.41
CA ARG A 225 -7.83 -15.76 -0.56
C ARG A 225 -8.03 -14.48 -1.35
N PHE A 226 -7.34 -14.30 -2.48
CA PHE A 226 -7.70 -13.25 -3.41
C PHE A 226 -9.13 -13.39 -3.92
N GLN A 227 -9.57 -14.62 -4.18
CA GLN A 227 -10.97 -14.83 -4.54
C GLN A 227 -11.92 -14.48 -3.39
N GLY A 228 -11.55 -14.79 -2.15
CA GLY A 228 -12.29 -14.34 -0.95
C GLY A 228 -12.40 -12.82 -0.83
N TYR A 229 -11.31 -12.09 -1.10
CA TYR A 229 -11.29 -10.63 -1.15
C TYR A 229 -12.26 -10.08 -2.20
N ARG A 230 -12.19 -10.59 -3.45
CA ARG A 230 -13.08 -10.20 -4.55
C ARG A 230 -14.54 -10.47 -4.23
N ASN A 231 -14.81 -11.60 -3.56
CA ASN A 231 -16.13 -11.99 -3.10
C ASN A 231 -16.57 -11.24 -1.83
N ARG A 232 -15.83 -10.21 -1.39
CA ARG A 232 -16.11 -9.39 -0.19
C ARG A 232 -16.24 -10.19 1.11
N LYS A 233 -15.53 -11.31 1.23
CA LYS A 233 -15.53 -12.17 2.43
C LYS A 233 -14.51 -11.77 3.50
N ILE A 234 -13.77 -10.68 3.28
CA ILE A 234 -12.74 -10.17 4.18
C ILE A 234 -13.21 -8.84 4.73
N SER A 235 -13.22 -8.70 6.06
CA SER A 235 -13.58 -7.46 6.74
C SER A 235 -12.86 -7.38 8.08
N ALA A 236 -12.33 -6.20 8.41
CA ALA A 236 -11.71 -5.88 9.70
C ALA A 236 -10.54 -6.80 10.12
N TYR A 237 -9.85 -7.44 9.18
CA TYR A 237 -8.60 -8.16 9.43
C TYR A 237 -7.68 -8.12 8.20
N LYS A 238 -6.38 -8.27 8.42
CA LYS A 238 -5.39 -8.50 7.36
C LYS A 238 -5.03 -9.97 7.26
N ILE A 239 -4.94 -10.47 6.03
CA ILE A 239 -4.43 -11.81 5.76
C ILE A 239 -2.91 -11.75 5.80
N VAL A 240 -2.30 -12.67 6.56
CA VAL A 240 -0.84 -12.81 6.64
C VAL A 240 -0.50 -14.24 6.25
N TYR A 241 0.40 -14.43 5.29
CA TYR A 241 0.87 -15.76 4.92
C TYR A 241 2.16 -16.04 5.67
N GLN A 242 2.19 -17.15 6.40
CA GLN A 242 3.38 -17.65 7.06
C GLN A 242 4.11 -18.57 6.08
N ILE A 243 5.27 -18.12 5.63
CA ILE A 243 6.14 -18.79 4.65
C ILE A 243 7.44 -19.21 5.30
#